data_AF-K1RTC4-F1
#
_entry.id   AF-K1RTC4-F1
#
_cell.length_a   1.000
_cell.length_b   1.000
_cell.length_c   1.000
_cell.angle_alpha   90.00
_cell.angle_beta   90.00
_cell.angle_gamma   90.00
#
_symmetry.space_group_name_H-M   'P 1'
#
loop_
_entity.id
_entity.type
_entity.pdbx_description
1 polymer ?
#
loop_
_entity_poly.entity_id
_entity_poly.type
_entity_poly.pdbx_seq_one_letter_code
_entity_poly.pdbx_strand_id
1 'polypeptide(L)'
;MTTADNQPLGQALAENQAFLQTMFGGSSDFYTKSFTICGCRCCIAMFAGLSSPEKLCIMVLHALGQGVPGCKAGPQLVQYLAEQSCLPTEQTPITTRTQLVEALAGGMAVLLVEGSGQALAFSTQDMPGRSVTNPSGEGNMRGPQDAFTEHLRNN
;
A
#
# COMPACT_ATOMS: atom_id res chain seq x y z
N MET A 1 -4.97 5.38 -25.73
CA MET A 1 -4.62 4.59 -24.52
C MET A 1 -4.24 3.20 -25.01
N THR A 2 -2.94 2.95 -25.16
CA THR A 2 -2.39 1.75 -25.82
C THR A 2 -2.40 0.56 -24.87
N THR A 3 -3.17 -0.46 -25.25
CA THR A 3 -3.02 -1.86 -24.84
C THR A 3 -1.63 -2.38 -25.24
N ALA A 4 -0.65 -2.31 -24.34
CA ALA A 4 0.59 -3.09 -24.41
C ALA A 4 1.35 -2.93 -23.09
N ASP A 5 2.04 -4.00 -22.68
CA ASP A 5 2.88 -4.13 -21.48
C ASP A 5 2.17 -4.46 -20.16
N ASN A 6 1.28 -5.45 -20.18
CA ASN A 6 0.97 -6.26 -18.99
C ASN A 6 2.16 -7.19 -18.63
N GLN A 7 3.37 -6.63 -18.59
CA GLN A 7 4.59 -7.38 -18.29
C GLN A 7 4.53 -7.87 -16.84
N PRO A 8 4.85 -9.16 -16.58
CA PRO A 8 4.86 -9.67 -15.22
C PRO A 8 5.89 -8.93 -14.36
N LEU A 9 5.62 -8.86 -13.06
CA LEU A 9 6.59 -8.40 -12.06
C LEU A 9 7.80 -9.34 -12.04
N GLY A 10 8.99 -8.75 -11.97
CA GLY A 10 10.23 -9.51 -11.81
C GLY A 10 10.28 -10.16 -10.42
N GLN A 11 10.94 -11.31 -10.32
CA GLN A 11 11.23 -11.91 -9.00
C GLN A 11 12.35 -11.16 -8.28
N ALA A 12 13.25 -10.50 -9.02
CA ALA A 12 14.33 -9.73 -8.45
C ALA A 12 13.82 -8.36 -7.98
N LEU A 13 13.99 -8.06 -6.70
CA LEU A 13 13.60 -6.77 -6.11
C LEU A 13 14.28 -5.59 -6.81
N ALA A 14 15.57 -5.76 -7.15
CA ALA A 14 16.37 -4.73 -7.83
C ALA A 14 15.81 -4.38 -9.22
N GLU A 15 15.26 -5.35 -9.95
CA GLU A 15 14.66 -5.10 -11.27
C GLU A 15 13.41 -4.24 -11.14
N ASN A 16 12.54 -4.57 -10.18
CA ASN A 16 11.32 -3.82 -9.93
C ASN A 16 11.62 -2.40 -9.41
N GLN A 17 12.65 -2.25 -8.57
CA GLN A 17 13.12 -0.94 -8.12
C GLN A 17 13.66 -0.09 -9.26
N ALA A 18 14.48 -0.66 -10.15
CA ALA A 18 15.00 0.05 -11.31
C ALA A 18 13.87 0.50 -12.26
N PHE A 19 12.86 -0.36 -12.46
CA PHE A 19 11.66 -0.01 -13.21
C PHE A 19 10.92 1.19 -12.59
N LEU A 20 10.66 1.15 -11.27
CA LEU A 20 10.00 2.24 -10.56
C LEU A 20 10.83 3.53 -10.58
N GLN A 21 12.14 3.44 -10.43
CA GLN A 21 13.04 4.59 -10.51
C GLN A 21 13.03 5.22 -11.91
N THR A 22 12.91 4.40 -12.96
CA THR A 22 12.82 4.88 -14.35
C THR A 22 11.49 5.59 -14.60
N MET A 23 10.39 5.07 -14.06
CA MET A 23 9.04 5.64 -14.23
C MET A 23 8.79 6.89 -13.36
N PHE A 24 9.22 6.86 -12.10
CA PHE A 24 8.82 7.85 -11.10
C PHE A 24 9.98 8.57 -10.42
N GLY A 25 11.23 8.22 -10.70
CA GLY A 25 12.40 8.76 -10.01
C GLY A 25 12.66 10.27 -10.21
N GLY A 26 11.98 10.90 -11.17
CA GLY A 26 11.98 12.36 -11.34
C GLY A 26 10.96 13.09 -10.47
N SER A 27 10.07 12.37 -9.78
CA SER A 27 9.07 12.97 -8.89
C SER A 27 9.63 13.14 -7.49
N SER A 28 9.55 14.35 -6.94
CA SER A 28 9.88 14.65 -5.54
C SER A 28 8.99 13.91 -4.55
N ASP A 29 7.79 13.54 -5.00
CA ASP A 29 6.78 12.91 -4.17
C ASP A 29 6.97 11.39 -4.16
N PHE A 30 7.71 10.82 -5.11
CA PHE A 30 7.95 9.39 -5.14
C PHE A 30 8.95 8.98 -4.07
N TYR A 31 8.49 8.14 -3.14
CA TYR A 31 9.28 7.64 -2.02
C TYR A 31 9.43 6.13 -2.12
N THR A 32 10.68 5.66 -1.96
CA THR A 32 10.99 4.24 -1.81
C THR A 32 11.86 3.99 -0.60
N LYS A 33 11.65 2.86 0.06
CA LYS A 33 12.49 2.43 1.18
C LYS A 33 12.71 0.93 1.16
N SER A 34 13.97 0.53 1.11
CA SER A 34 14.39 -0.85 1.25
C SER A 34 14.57 -1.21 2.73
N PHE A 35 14.15 -2.41 3.10
CA PHE A 35 14.32 -2.99 4.43
C PHE A 35 14.30 -4.52 4.35
N THR A 36 14.38 -5.21 5.48
CA THR A 36 14.40 -6.68 5.53
C THR A 36 13.44 -7.18 6.59
N ILE A 37 12.55 -8.11 6.22
CA ILE A 37 11.64 -8.81 7.14
C ILE A 37 12.03 -10.28 7.13
N CYS A 38 12.35 -10.86 8.30
CA CYS A 38 12.67 -12.29 8.46
C CYS A 38 13.71 -12.83 7.46
N GLY A 39 14.71 -12.01 7.11
CA GLY A 39 15.76 -12.37 6.14
C GLY A 39 15.39 -12.20 4.67
N CYS A 40 14.13 -11.85 4.36
CA CYS A 40 13.69 -11.50 3.00
C CYS A 40 13.87 -9.99 2.77
N ARG A 41 14.52 -9.59 1.68
CA ARG A 41 14.59 -8.17 1.34
C ARG A 41 13.25 -7.71 0.80
N CYS A 42 12.84 -6.53 1.26
CA CYS A 42 11.60 -5.90 0.85
C CYS A 42 11.85 -4.46 0.45
N CYS A 43 10.99 -3.92 -0.40
CA CYS A 43 10.95 -2.51 -0.73
C CYS A 43 9.53 -2.02 -0.65
N ILE A 44 9.32 -0.91 0.04
CA ILE A 44 8.07 -0.18 -0.06
C ILE A 44 8.22 0.98 -1.04
N ALA A 45 7.18 1.24 -1.83
CA ALA A 45 7.06 2.38 -2.73
C ALA A 45 5.71 3.08 -2.51
N MET A 46 5.70 4.41 -2.56
CA MET A 46 4.49 5.25 -2.40
C MET A 46 4.74 6.67 -2.92
N PHE A 47 3.68 7.47 -3.02
CA PHE A 47 3.78 8.91 -3.21
C PHE A 47 3.53 9.66 -1.88
N ALA A 48 4.56 10.34 -1.37
CA ALA A 48 4.52 11.21 -0.21
C ALA A 48 3.61 12.42 -0.50
N GLY A 49 2.40 12.40 0.05
CA GLY A 49 1.35 13.40 -0.22
C GLY A 49 -0.03 12.77 -0.45
N LEU A 50 -0.07 11.53 -0.95
CA LEU A 50 -1.30 10.72 -1.11
C LEU A 50 -1.40 9.62 -0.05
N SER A 51 -0.27 9.26 0.56
CA SER A 51 -0.16 8.21 1.56
C SER A 51 0.52 8.75 2.82
N SER A 52 0.07 8.33 4.02
CA SER A 52 0.71 8.68 5.29
C SER A 52 1.91 7.76 5.57
N PRO A 53 3.16 8.27 5.62
CA PRO A 53 4.34 7.47 5.93
C PRO A 53 4.32 6.87 7.35
N GLU A 54 3.57 7.47 8.28
CA GLU A 54 3.45 7.01 9.67
C GLU A 54 2.70 5.68 9.77
N LYS A 55 1.59 5.54 9.03
CA LYS A 55 0.85 4.27 8.96
C LYS A 55 1.75 3.16 8.42
N LEU A 56 2.54 3.49 7.42
CA LEU A 56 3.50 2.58 6.80
C LEU A 56 4.58 2.13 7.79
N CYS A 57 5.10 3.05 8.59
CA CYS A 57 6.04 2.71 9.67
C CYS A 57 5.40 1.79 10.71
N ILE A 58 4.16 2.03 11.13
CA ILE A 58 3.44 1.16 12.09
C ILE A 58 3.26 -0.25 11.49
N MET A 59 2.93 -0.34 10.20
CA MET A 59 2.74 -1.62 9.52
C MET A 59 4.03 -2.43 9.41
N VAL A 60 5.13 -1.77 9.02
CA VAL A 60 6.46 -2.39 8.97
C VAL A 60 6.92 -2.81 10.37
N LEU A 61 6.72 -1.95 11.38
CA LEU A 61 7.04 -2.28 12.77
C LEU A 61 6.19 -3.42 13.32
N HIS A 62 4.90 -3.51 12.96
CA HIS A 62 4.05 -4.62 13.35
C HIS A 62 4.51 -5.95 12.73
N ALA A 63 4.86 -5.93 11.44
CA ALA A 63 5.41 -7.10 10.75
C ALA A 63 6.76 -7.53 11.35
N LEU A 64 7.59 -6.59 11.78
CA LEU A 64 8.86 -6.86 12.47
C LEU A 64 8.66 -7.33 13.92
N GLY A 65 7.67 -6.78 14.63
CA GLY A 65 7.46 -6.99 16.07
C GLY A 65 6.69 -8.26 16.43
N GLN A 66 5.78 -8.73 15.58
CA GLN A 66 5.04 -10.00 15.81
C GLN A 66 5.90 -11.25 15.55
N GLY A 67 7.07 -11.10 14.92
CA GLY A 67 7.94 -12.21 14.55
C GLY A 67 7.22 -13.15 13.58
N VAL A 68 7.24 -12.84 12.28
CA VAL A 68 6.63 -13.71 11.26
C VAL A 68 7.19 -15.13 11.39
N PRO A 69 6.40 -16.13 11.80
CA PRO A 69 6.94 -17.44 12.14
C PRO A 69 7.36 -18.17 10.87
N GLY A 70 8.66 -18.45 10.75
CA GLY A 70 9.19 -19.43 9.79
C GLY A 70 9.22 -19.02 8.31
N CYS A 71 8.84 -17.79 7.95
CA CYS A 71 8.94 -17.33 6.56
C CYS A 71 10.42 -17.12 6.16
N LYS A 72 10.93 -18.01 5.30
CA LYS A 72 12.30 -17.93 4.74
C LYS A 72 12.31 -17.54 3.26
N ALA A 73 11.12 -17.43 2.64
CA ALA A 73 10.97 -17.17 1.22
C ALA A 73 9.92 -16.09 0.96
N GLY A 74 10.16 -15.27 -0.06
CA GLY A 74 9.30 -14.15 -0.44
C GLY A 74 7.81 -14.49 -0.63
N PRO A 75 7.45 -15.57 -1.35
CA PRO A 75 6.05 -15.96 -1.53
C PRO A 75 5.32 -16.26 -0.22
N GLN A 76 5.99 -16.90 0.74
CA GLN A 76 5.41 -17.21 2.06
C GLN A 76 5.15 -15.94 2.86
N LEU A 77 6.07 -14.97 2.77
CA LEU A 77 5.88 -13.67 3.41
C LEU A 77 4.71 -12.90 2.78
N VAL A 78 4.58 -12.92 1.44
CA VAL A 78 3.44 -12.31 0.74
C VAL A 78 2.12 -12.94 1.20
N GLN A 79 2.05 -14.27 1.24
CA GLN A 79 0.85 -14.97 1.69
C GLN A 79 0.52 -14.66 3.16
N TYR A 80 1.51 -14.70 4.05
CA TYR A 80 1.32 -14.35 5.46
C TYR A 80 0.79 -12.93 5.63
N LEU A 81 1.38 -11.98 4.91
CA LEU A 81 0.96 -10.57 4.98
C LEU A 81 -0.44 -10.37 4.42
N ALA A 82 -0.81 -11.09 3.36
CA ALA A 82 -2.15 -11.00 2.75
C ALA A 82 -3.26 -11.66 3.59
N GLU A 83 -2.99 -12.83 4.19
CA GLU A 83 -4.03 -13.68 4.80
C GLU A 83 -4.05 -13.66 6.33
N GLN A 84 -2.88 -13.47 6.96
CA GLN A 84 -2.70 -13.72 8.40
C GLN A 84 -2.32 -12.46 9.18
N SER A 85 -1.91 -11.40 8.50
CA SER A 85 -1.55 -10.15 9.16
C SER A 85 -2.77 -9.27 9.42
N CYS A 86 -2.68 -8.40 10.44
CA CYS A 86 -3.70 -7.38 10.70
C CYS A 86 -3.59 -6.17 9.75
N LEU A 87 -2.81 -6.28 8.67
CA LEU A 87 -2.58 -5.20 7.74
C LEU A 87 -3.77 -5.10 6.77
N PRO A 88 -4.23 -3.88 6.41
CA PRO A 88 -5.24 -3.69 5.39
C PRO A 88 -4.63 -3.87 4.00
N THR A 89 -4.27 -5.10 3.65
CA THR A 89 -3.81 -5.47 2.31
C THR A 89 -5.01 -5.63 1.37
N GLU A 90 -4.84 -5.18 0.13
CA GLU A 90 -5.76 -5.56 -0.95
C GLU A 90 -5.74 -7.08 -1.12
N GLN A 91 -6.93 -7.68 -1.33
CA GLN A 91 -7.08 -9.14 -1.41
C GLN A 91 -6.36 -9.75 -2.62
N THR A 92 -6.22 -8.97 -3.69
CA THR A 92 -5.56 -9.42 -4.92
C THR A 92 -4.13 -8.90 -4.98
N PRO A 93 -3.11 -9.77 -4.95
CA PRO A 93 -1.73 -9.36 -5.11
C PRO A 93 -1.48 -8.78 -6.51
N ILE A 94 -0.64 -7.77 -6.59
CA ILE A 94 -0.18 -7.18 -7.84
C ILE A 94 0.79 -8.16 -8.49
N THR A 95 0.53 -8.53 -9.74
CA THR A 95 1.36 -9.50 -10.49
C THR A 95 2.01 -8.89 -11.73
N THR A 96 1.61 -7.68 -12.12
CA THR A 96 2.09 -7.03 -13.34
C THR A 96 2.55 -5.60 -13.12
N ARG A 97 3.43 -5.12 -14.00
CA ARG A 97 3.96 -3.75 -13.95
C ARG A 97 2.87 -2.70 -14.14
N THR A 98 1.84 -3.00 -14.95
CA THR A 98 0.68 -2.12 -15.13
C THR A 98 -0.07 -1.93 -13.83
N GLN A 99 -0.43 -3.04 -13.17
CA GLN A 99 -1.12 -2.99 -11.87
C GLN A 99 -0.29 -2.26 -10.81
N LEU A 100 1.03 -2.43 -10.83
CA LEU A 100 1.94 -1.72 -9.92
C LEU A 100 1.87 -0.20 -10.12
N VAL A 101 1.92 0.26 -11.37
CA VAL A 101 1.84 1.68 -11.73
C VAL A 101 0.47 2.24 -11.37
N GLU A 102 -0.61 1.53 -11.71
CA GLU A 102 -1.99 1.93 -11.38
C GLU A 102 -2.19 2.05 -9.86
N ALA A 103 -1.67 1.10 -9.09
CA ALA A 103 -1.75 1.11 -7.64
C ALA A 103 -1.07 2.34 -7.02
N LEU A 104 0.16 2.62 -7.44
CA LEU A 104 0.91 3.78 -6.96
C LEU A 104 0.25 5.10 -7.39
N ALA A 105 -0.19 5.19 -8.64
CA ALA A 105 -0.91 6.36 -9.15
C ALA A 105 -2.26 6.59 -8.43
N GLY A 106 -2.90 5.52 -7.98
CA GLY A 106 -4.10 5.55 -7.13
C GLY A 106 -3.85 5.99 -5.68
N GLY A 107 -2.60 6.26 -5.30
CA GLY A 107 -2.23 6.67 -3.94
C GLY A 107 -2.12 5.51 -2.94
N MET A 108 -2.04 4.27 -3.43
CA MET A 108 -1.75 3.12 -2.58
C MET A 108 -0.25 3.02 -2.30
N ALA A 109 0.10 2.54 -1.11
CA ALA A 109 1.46 2.09 -0.85
C ALA A 109 1.60 0.66 -1.38
N VAL A 110 2.78 0.32 -1.91
CA VAL A 110 3.05 -1.03 -2.42
C VAL A 110 4.29 -1.61 -1.76
N LEU A 111 4.19 -2.86 -1.29
CA LEU A 111 5.30 -3.66 -0.78
C LEU A 111 5.70 -4.71 -1.81
N LEU A 112 6.95 -4.59 -2.25
CA LEU A 112 7.65 -5.57 -3.07
C LEU A 112 8.48 -6.47 -2.16
N VAL A 113 8.45 -7.77 -2.42
CA VAL A 113 9.22 -8.77 -1.67
C VAL A 113 10.15 -9.51 -2.64
N GLU A 114 11.41 -9.69 -2.27
CA GLU A 114 12.38 -10.41 -3.08
C GLU A 114 11.95 -11.88 -3.28
N GLY A 115 11.98 -12.34 -4.53
CA GLY A 115 11.68 -13.73 -4.91
C GLY A 115 10.19 -14.07 -5.02
N SER A 116 9.26 -13.14 -4.77
CA SER A 116 7.82 -13.42 -4.86
C SER A 116 7.26 -13.36 -6.28
N GLY A 117 7.78 -12.44 -7.12
CA GLY A 117 7.12 -12.07 -8.39
C GLY A 117 5.75 -11.42 -8.19
N GLN A 118 5.43 -11.03 -6.96
CA GLN A 118 4.15 -10.46 -6.55
C GLN A 118 4.38 -9.30 -5.57
N ALA A 119 3.51 -8.29 -5.61
CA ALA A 119 3.54 -7.18 -4.67
C ALA A 119 2.20 -7.07 -3.93
N LEU A 120 2.23 -6.50 -2.73
CA LEU A 120 1.03 -6.22 -1.95
C LEU A 120 0.73 -4.73 -1.99
N ALA A 121 -0.50 -4.38 -2.34
CA ALA A 121 -0.99 -3.01 -2.20
C ALA A 121 -1.63 -2.82 -0.82
N PHE A 122 -1.44 -1.64 -0.25
CA PHE A 122 -2.09 -1.21 0.96
C PHE A 122 -2.81 0.10 0.70
N SER A 123 -4.09 0.12 1.07
CA SER A 123 -4.81 1.37 1.12
C SER A 123 -4.34 2.15 2.34
N THR A 124 -3.59 3.23 2.08
CA THR A 124 -3.19 4.20 3.10
C THR A 124 -4.20 5.33 3.25
N GLN A 125 -5.22 5.35 2.39
CA GLN A 125 -6.34 6.28 2.48
C GLN A 125 -7.10 5.98 3.78
N ASP A 126 -7.44 7.02 4.53
CA ASP A 126 -8.35 6.87 5.66
C ASP A 126 -9.65 6.27 5.13
N MET A 127 -9.87 4.99 5.41
CA MET A 127 -11.22 4.45 5.42
C MET A 127 -11.93 5.27 6.51
N PRO A 128 -12.92 6.15 6.20
CA PRO A 128 -13.80 6.60 7.26
C PRO A 128 -14.38 5.32 7.82
N GLY A 129 -14.04 5.03 9.08
CA GLY A 129 -14.38 3.76 9.70
C GLY A 129 -15.85 3.49 9.42
N ARG A 130 -16.15 2.41 8.69
CA ARG A 130 -17.49 1.84 8.81
C ARG A 130 -17.53 1.30 10.23
N SER A 131 -17.92 2.17 11.15
CA SER A 131 -18.50 1.77 12.42
C SER A 131 -19.55 0.74 12.07
N VAL A 132 -19.29 -0.51 12.42
CA VAL A 132 -20.30 -1.56 12.41
C VAL A 132 -21.21 -1.24 13.59
N THR A 133 -22.06 -0.22 13.42
CA THR A 133 -23.12 0.06 14.36
C THR A 133 -24.35 -0.66 13.83
N ASN A 134 -24.77 -1.71 14.54
CA ASN A 134 -26.08 -2.31 14.38
C ASN A 134 -27.15 -1.21 14.31
N PRO A 135 -28.17 -1.30 13.44
CA PRO A 135 -29.26 -0.35 13.44
C PRO A 135 -30.08 -0.61 14.71
N SER A 136 -29.86 0.20 15.74
CA SER A 136 -30.77 0.31 16.88
C SER A 136 -31.56 1.59 16.68
N GLY A 137 -32.89 1.42 16.71
CA GLY A 137 -33.87 2.32 16.13
C GLY A 137 -33.96 3.73 16.71
N GLU A 138 -34.62 4.57 15.91
CA GLU A 138 -35.46 5.71 16.28
C GLU A 138 -35.00 6.66 17.40
N GLY A 139 -34.79 7.93 17.02
CA GLY A 139 -34.69 9.05 17.95
C GLY A 139 -34.51 10.40 17.28
N ASN A 140 -35.56 10.89 16.63
CA ASN A 140 -35.80 12.28 16.20
C ASN A 140 -35.06 13.38 17.00
N MET A 141 -34.30 14.28 16.33
CA MET A 141 -34.52 15.76 16.35
C MET A 141 -33.36 16.60 15.73
N ARG A 142 -33.75 17.39 14.72
CA ARG A 142 -33.34 18.79 14.39
C ARG A 142 -31.88 19.16 14.03
N GLY A 143 -31.73 19.60 12.77
CA GLY A 143 -30.92 20.76 12.37
C GLY A 143 -30.20 20.60 11.02
N PRO A 144 -30.39 21.48 10.01
CA PRO A 144 -29.53 21.51 8.84
C PRO A 144 -28.28 22.34 9.16
N GLN A 145 -27.10 21.74 9.13
CA GLN A 145 -25.83 22.47 9.09
C GLN A 145 -25.15 22.19 7.74
N ASP A 146 -25.43 23.05 6.77
CA ASP A 146 -24.54 23.28 5.65
C ASP A 146 -23.24 23.87 6.20
N ALA A 147 -22.16 23.09 6.19
CA ALA A 147 -20.81 23.57 6.45
C ALA A 147 -20.00 23.45 5.16
N PHE A 148 -20.11 24.49 4.33
CA PHE A 148 -19.13 24.79 3.29
C PHE A 148 -17.75 24.96 3.94
N THR A 149 -16.76 24.23 3.47
CA THR A 149 -15.34 24.49 3.75
C THR A 149 -14.56 24.50 2.44
N GLU A 150 -14.53 25.65 1.77
CA GLU A 150 -13.48 25.95 0.79
C GLU A 150 -12.18 26.22 1.56
N HIS A 151 -11.22 25.31 1.46
CA HIS A 151 -9.87 25.55 1.95
C HIS A 151 -9.05 26.34 0.90
N LEU A 152 -8.94 27.66 1.11
CA LEU A 152 -7.95 28.51 0.43
C LEU A 152 -6.52 28.04 0.78
N ARG A 153 -5.72 27.70 -0.24
CA ARG A 153 -4.26 27.65 -0.15
C ARG A 153 -3.70 29.06 -0.33
N ASN A 154 -2.97 29.57 0.66
CA ASN A 154 -2.09 30.72 0.48
C ASN A 154 -0.76 30.26 -0.15
N ASN A 155 -0.32 30.98 -1.18
CA ASN A 155 1.08 30.98 -1.65
C ASN A 155 1.91 31.91 -0.77
#